data_AF-A0A955VEM9-F1
#
_entry.id   AF-A0A955VEM9-F1
#
_cell.length_a   1.000
_cell.length_b   1.000
_cell.length_c   1.000
_cell.angle_alpha   90.00
_cell.angle_beta   90.00
_cell.angle_gamma   90.00
#
_symmetry.space_group_name_H-M   'P 1'
#
loop_
_entity.id
_entity.type
_entity.pdbx_description
1 polymer ?
#
loop_
_entity_poly.entity_id
_entity_poly.type
_entity_poly.pdbx_seq_one_letter_code
_entity_poly.pdbx_strand_id
1 'polypeptide(L)' 'MIGVRLDEDTERQLDAAAKRLGRTRSEIVRDALRRYLEADASFLAEARRQSLLASGADDAEAAALSLSLADADEAS' A
#
# COMPACT_ATOMS: atom_id res chain seq x y z
N MET A 1 21.49 -6.40 -13.41
CA MET A 1 21.30 -5.11 -14.09
C MET A 1 20.02 -5.25 -14.91
N ILE A 2 18.96 -4.51 -14.58
CA ILE A 2 17.76 -4.44 -15.42
C ILE A 2 17.96 -3.29 -16.40
N GLY A 3 17.84 -3.56 -17.71
CA GLY A 3 17.80 -2.52 -18.74
C GLY A 3 16.34 -2.13 -18.97
N VAL A 4 15.93 -0.95 -18.51
CA VAL A 4 14.60 -0.41 -18.77
C VAL A 4 14.66 0.44 -20.02
N ARG A 5 13.79 0.19 -20.99
CA ARG A 5 13.59 1.11 -22.11
C ARG A 5 12.60 2.19 -21.70
N LEU A 6 13.00 3.43 -21.89
CA LEU A 6 12.18 4.61 -21.64
C LEU A 6 11.85 5.24 -22.99
N ASP A 7 10.71 5.93 -23.06
CA ASP A 7 10.43 6.78 -24.20
C ASP A 7 11.39 7.99 -24.21
N GLU A 8 11.54 8.60 -25.38
CA GLU A 8 12.52 9.69 -25.57
C GLU A 8 12.26 10.90 -24.66
N ASP A 9 11.00 11.21 -24.36
CA ASP A 9 10.67 12.36 -23.51
C ASP A 9 11.11 12.08 -22.07
N THR A 10 10.80 10.89 -21.55
CA THR A 10 11.26 10.45 -20.24
C THR A 10 12.79 10.43 -20.14
N GLU A 11 13.50 9.97 -21.17
CA GLU A 11 14.98 10.02 -21.18
C GLU A 11 15.52 11.45 -21.09
N ARG A 12 14.92 12.40 -21.83
CA ARG A 12 15.32 13.82 -21.80
C ARG A 12 15.06 14.45 -20.42
N GLN A 13 13.90 14.14 -19.82
CA GLN A 13 13.60 14.61 -18.46
C GLN A 13 14.58 14.04 -17.43
N LEU A 14 14.91 12.75 -17.55
CA LEU A 14 15.87 12.08 -16.66
C LEU A 14 17.28 12.69 -16.80
N ASP A 15 17.69 13.05 -18.01
CA ASP A 15 18.94 13.76 -18.25
C ASP A 15 19.00 15.14 -17.61
N ALA A 16 17.92 15.91 -17.77
CA ALA A 16 17.82 17.23 -17.16
C ALA A 16 17.87 17.12 -15.63
N ALA A 17 17.21 16.13 -15.06
CA ALA A 17 17.24 15.85 -13.62
C ALA A 17 18.65 15.43 -13.15
N ALA A 18 19.31 14.53 -13.88
CA ALA A 18 20.68 14.09 -13.58
C ALA A 18 21.67 15.26 -13.52
N LYS A 19 21.62 16.15 -14.53
CA LYS A 19 22.45 17.36 -14.58
C LYS A 19 22.16 18.31 -13.42
N ARG A 20 20.88 18.56 -13.13
CA ARG A 20 20.46 19.49 -12.07
C ARG A 20 20.84 18.99 -10.67
N LEU A 21 20.79 17.68 -10.45
CA LEU A 21 21.04 17.06 -9.16
C LEU A 21 22.49 16.61 -8.95
N GLY A 22 23.31 16.64 -10.00
CA GLY A 22 24.68 16.11 -9.95
C GLY A 22 24.73 14.60 -9.70
N ARG A 23 23.70 13.85 -10.12
CA ARG A 23 23.54 12.41 -9.90
C ARG A 23 23.48 11.67 -11.24
N THR A 24 23.82 10.39 -11.24
CA THR A 24 23.66 9.56 -12.44
C THR A 24 22.19 9.19 -12.67
N ARG A 25 21.82 8.92 -13.93
CA ARG A 25 20.48 8.42 -14.30
C ARG A 25 20.09 7.19 -13.48
N SER A 26 21.00 6.24 -13.36
CA SER A 26 20.78 4.97 -12.64
C SER A 26 20.51 5.17 -11.15
N GLU A 27 21.16 6.15 -10.52
CA GLU A 27 20.88 6.48 -9.12
C GLU A 27 19.48 7.07 -8.94
N ILE A 28 19.08 7.98 -9.84
CA ILE A 28 17.76 8.59 -9.81
C ILE A 28 16.67 7.53 -10.04
N VAL A 29 16.83 6.69 -11.06
CA VAL A 29 15.88 5.60 -11.36
C VAL A 29 15.77 4.63 -10.20
N ARG A 30 16.90 4.22 -9.61
CA ARG A 30 16.90 3.32 -8.46
C ARG A 30 16.17 3.92 -7.26
N ASP A 31 16.39 5.20 -7.00
CA ASP A 31 15.75 5.91 -5.90
C ASP A 31 14.25 6.11 -6.13
N ALA A 32 13.84 6.45 -7.36
CA ALA A 32 12.45 6.55 -7.75
C ALA A 32 11.73 5.19 -7.62
N LEU A 33 12.34 4.10 -8.08
CA LEU A 33 11.81 2.74 -7.94
C LEU A 33 11.67 2.36 -6.47
N ARG A 34 12.65 2.67 -5.62
CA ARG A 34 12.56 2.41 -4.18
C ARG A 34 11.35 3.14 -3.57
N ARG A 35 11.24 4.45 -3.80
CA ARG A 35 10.13 5.26 -3.28
C ARG A 35 8.77 4.77 -3.77
N TYR A 36 8.70 4.34 -5.03
CA TYR A 36 7.48 3.78 -5.61
C TYR A 36 7.08 2.46 -4.92
N LEU A 37 8.03 1.53 -4.75
CA LEU A 37 7.77 0.24 -4.12
C LEU A 37 7.47 0.36 -2.62
N GLU A 38 8.11 1.29 -1.92
CA GLU A 38 7.80 1.60 -0.51
C GLU A 38 6.38 2.15 -0.36
N ALA A 39 5.97 3.05 -1.27
CA ALA A 39 4.61 3.57 -1.29
C ALA A 39 3.58 2.46 -1.54
N ASP A 40 3.84 1.56 -2.51
CA ASP A 40 2.97 0.42 -2.80
C ASP A 40 2.85 -0.55 -1.60
N ALA A 41 3.98 -0.88 -0.97
CA ALA A 41 3.99 -1.73 0.22
C ALA A 41 3.19 -1.11 1.38
N SER A 42 3.27 0.21 1.56
CA SER A 42 2.50 0.93 2.58
C SER A 42 1.00 0.89 2.29
N PHE A 43 0.60 1.03 1.02
CA PHE A 43 -0.79 0.93 0.59
C PHE A 43 -1.36 -0.47 0.83
N LEU A 44 -0.62 -1.51 0.47
CA LEU A 44 -1.02 -2.90 0.72
C LEU A 44 -1.09 -3.23 2.21
N ALA A 45 -0.17 -2.70 3.02
CA ALA A 45 -0.19 -2.87 4.47
C ALA A 45 -1.43 -2.20 5.10
N GLU A 46 -1.78 -1.00 4.62
CA GLU A 46 -2.96 -0.28 5.08
C GLU A 46 -4.25 -0.97 4.64
N ALA A 47 -4.33 -1.43 3.39
CA ALA A 47 -5.46 -2.22 2.90
C ALA A 47 -5.66 -3.50 3.73
N ARG A 48 -4.57 -4.20 4.10
CA ARG A 48 -4.62 -5.37 4.99
C ARG A 48 -5.11 -4.99 6.39
N ARG A 49 -4.62 -3.89 6.97
CA ARG A 49 -5.07 -3.41 8.28
C ARG A 49 -6.57 -3.15 8.28
N GLN A 50 -7.08 -2.45 7.27
CA GLN A 50 -8.50 -2.14 7.14
C GLN A 50 -9.33 -3.40 6.96
N SER A 51 -8.87 -4.35 6.15
CA SER A 51 -9.54 -5.65 6.01
C SER A 51 -9.59 -6.41 7.34
N LEU A 52 -8.50 -6.44 8.12
CA LEU A 52 -8.47 -7.10 9.43
C LEU A 52 -9.40 -6.43 10.45
N LEU A 53 -9.46 -5.09 10.44
CA LEU A 53 -10.38 -4.33 11.30
C LEU A 53 -11.84 -4.57 10.91
N ALA A 54 -12.16 -4.61 9.62
CA ALA A 54 -13.49 -4.92 9.14
C ALA A 54 -13.92 -6.34 9.54
N SER A 55 -13.07 -7.35 9.30
CA SER A 55 -13.36 -8.73 9.70
C SER A 55 -13.48 -8.91 11.21
N GLY A 56 -12.66 -8.21 12.00
CA GLY A 56 -12.77 -8.26 13.47
C GLY A 56 -14.00 -7.53 14.02
N ALA A 57 -14.50 -6.50 13.33
CA ALA A 57 -15.76 -5.85 13.67
C ALA A 57 -16.96 -6.76 13.39
N ASP A 58 -16.94 -7.49 12.28
CA ASP A 58 -17.98 -8.47 11.93
C ASP A 58 -18.05 -9.61 12.98
N ASP A 59 -16.90 -10.12 13.44
CA ASP A 59 -16.83 -11.15 14.49
C ASP A 59 -17.36 -10.65 15.84
N ALA A 60 -17.06 -9.40 16.21
CA ALA A 60 -17.53 -8.80 17.46
C ALA A 60 -19.04 -8.51 17.43
N GLU A 61 -19.56 -8.05 16.30
CA GLU A 61 -20.99 -7.81 16.10
C GLU A 61 -21.79 -9.12 16.10
N ALA A 62 -21.28 -10.16 15.43
CA ALA A 62 -21.87 -11.50 15.47
C ALA A 62 -21.87 -12.11 16.89
N ALA A 63 -20.78 -11.94 17.64
CA ALA A 63 -20.71 -12.40 19.03
C ALA A 63 -21.70 -11.65 19.95
N ALA A 64 -21.82 -10.34 19.79
CA ALA A 64 -22.77 -9.51 20.54
C ALA A 64 -24.23 -9.87 20.25
N LEU A 65 -24.57 -10.14 18.98
CA LEU A 65 -25.91 -10.57 18.59
C LEU A 65 -26.27 -11.93 19.19
N SER A 66 -25.31 -12.86 19.19
CA SER A 66 -25.46 -14.20 19.78
C SER A 66 -25.71 -14.15 21.30
N LEU A 67 -24.96 -13.31 22.02
CA LEU A 67 -25.18 -13.06 23.45
C LEU A 67 -26.57 -12.47 23.74
N SER A 68 -26.99 -11.48 22.94
CA SER A 68 -28.31 -10.86 23.09
C SER A 68 -29.47 -11.82 22.82
N LEU A 69 -29.30 -12.80 21.92
CA LEU A 69 -30.31 -13.82 21.63
C LEU A 69 -30.37 -14.89 22.74
N ALA A 70 -29.24 -15.20 23.37
CA ALA A 70 -29.18 -16.10 24.51
C ALA A 70 -29.88 -15.51 25.75
N ASP A 71 -29.71 -14.21 26.01
CA ASP A 71 -30.40 -13.51 27.11
C ASP A 71 -31.93 -13.40 26.87
N ALA A 72 -32.39 -13.50 25.62
CA ALA A 72 -33.81 -13.45 25.27
C ALA A 72 -34.55 -14.79 25.47
N ASP A 73 -33.83 -15.91 25.51
CA ASP A 73 -34.39 -17.27 25.65
C ASP A 73 -34.57 -17.67 27.13
N GLU A 74 -33.85 -17.05 28.07
CA GLU A 74 -33.96 -17.32 29.52
C GLU A 74 -35.15 -16.62 30.21
N ALA A 75 -35.89 -15.76 29.51
CA ALA A 75 -36.97 -14.94 30.07
C ALA A 75 -38.40 -15.43 29.76
N SER A 76 -38.57 -16.59 29.12
CA SER A 76 -39.87 -17.19 28.78
C SER A 76 -40.20 -18.45 29.56
#